data_AF-A0AAV2IV13-F1
#
_entry.id   AF-A0AAV2IV13-F1
#
_cell.length_a   1.000
_cell.length_b   1.000
_cell.length_c   1.000
_cell.angle_alpha   90.00
_cell.angle_beta   90.00
_cell.angle_gamma   90.00
#
_symmetry.space_group_name_H-M   'P 1'
#
loop_
_entity.id
_entity.type
_entity.pdbx_description
1 polymer ?
#
loop_
_entity_poly.entity_id
_entity_poly.type
_entity_poly.pdbx_seq_one_letter_code
_entity_poly.pdbx_strand_id
1 'polypeptide(L)'
;MEKRTAHEGGMTNVSWGKQYSYALFKAMSHMLCIGYGARAPVSMSDLWITMLSMIVGATCYAMFVGHATALIQSLDSSRRQYQEKYKQVEQYMSFHKLPADMRQKIHDYYEHRYQGKIFDEENILSELNDPLKEVRRI
;
A
#
# COMPACT_ATOMS: atom_id res chain seq x y z
N MET A 1 12.40 4.21 44.38
CA MET A 1 10.93 4.24 44.34
C MET A 1 10.35 5.66 44.44
N GLU A 2 11.07 6.64 44.98
CA GLU A 2 10.61 8.04 45.13
C GLU A 2 10.38 8.82 43.83
N LYS A 3 11.14 8.51 42.77
CA LYS A 3 10.94 9.13 41.44
C LYS A 3 9.66 8.63 40.73
N ARG A 4 8.96 7.62 41.29
CA ARG A 4 7.76 6.98 40.72
C ARG A 4 6.52 7.87 40.88
N THR A 5 6.31 8.41 42.08
CA THR A 5 5.16 9.25 42.41
C THR A 5 5.29 10.68 41.89
N ALA A 6 6.51 11.17 41.65
CA ALA A 6 6.73 12.55 41.20
C ALA A 6 6.32 12.81 39.74
N HIS A 7 6.50 11.84 38.83
CA HIS A 7 6.13 12.03 37.41
C HIS A 7 4.65 11.70 37.14
N GLU A 8 4.11 10.63 37.75
CA GLU A 8 2.68 10.31 37.66
C GLU A 8 1.84 11.31 38.48
N GLY A 9 2.25 11.63 39.71
CA GLY A 9 1.62 12.67 40.53
C GLY A 9 1.85 14.10 40.03
N GLY A 10 2.83 14.30 39.15
CA GLY A 10 3.03 15.56 38.43
C GLY A 10 2.05 15.73 37.25
N MET A 11 1.59 14.63 36.63
CA MET A 11 0.64 14.66 35.52
C MET A 11 -0.83 14.66 35.97
N THR A 12 -1.15 14.37 37.23
CA THR A 12 -2.54 14.47 37.73
C THR A 12 -2.98 15.92 37.95
N ASN A 13 -2.04 16.85 38.18
CA ASN A 13 -2.30 18.27 38.45
C ASN A 13 -2.10 19.20 37.23
N VAL A 14 -1.80 18.68 36.03
CA VAL A 14 -1.69 19.50 34.82
C VAL A 14 -3.02 19.60 34.08
N SER A 15 -3.19 20.63 33.26
CA SER A 15 -4.38 20.82 32.42
C SER A 15 -4.73 19.55 31.63
N TRP A 16 -6.03 19.24 31.53
CA TRP A 16 -6.58 18.07 30.83
C TRP A 16 -6.05 17.95 29.39
N GLY A 17 -5.84 19.07 28.69
CA GLY A 17 -5.30 19.07 27.34
C GLY A 17 -3.88 18.49 27.30
N LYS A 18 -3.04 18.83 28.28
CA LYS A 18 -1.66 18.32 28.37
C LYS A 18 -1.64 16.83 28.72
N GLN A 19 -2.55 16.39 29.60
CA GLN A 19 -2.70 14.96 29.92
C GLN A 19 -3.14 14.17 28.68
N TYR A 20 -4.14 14.67 27.95
CA TYR A 20 -4.65 14.02 26.73
C TYR A 20 -3.59 13.97 25.63
N SER A 21 -2.89 15.08 25.35
CA SER A 21 -1.82 15.10 24.35
C SER A 21 -0.70 14.12 24.68
N TYR A 22 -0.33 13.98 25.95
CA TYR A 22 0.70 13.01 26.36
C TYR A 22 0.21 11.55 26.25
N ALA A 23 -1.04 11.28 26.63
CA ALA A 23 -1.65 9.96 26.46
C ALA A 23 -1.76 9.58 24.98
N LEU A 24 -2.17 10.52 24.13
CA LEU A 24 -2.24 10.34 22.68
C LEU A 24 -0.85 10.11 22.08
N PHE A 25 0.16 10.88 22.49
CA PHE A 25 1.55 10.67 22.07
C PHE A 25 2.06 9.29 22.47
N LYS A 26 1.75 8.83 23.70
CA LYS A 26 2.12 7.49 24.16
C LYS A 26 1.42 6.40 23.34
N ALA A 27 0.13 6.54 23.05
CA ALA A 27 -0.62 5.61 22.21
C ALA A 27 -0.11 5.57 20.76
N MET A 28 0.18 6.72 20.16
CA MET A 28 0.76 6.82 18.81
C MET A 28 2.16 6.19 18.75
N SER A 29 2.97 6.36 19.80
CA SER A 29 4.31 5.75 19.88
C SER A 29 4.25 4.22 19.91
N HIS A 30 3.24 3.65 20.57
CA HIS A 30 2.97 2.20 20.51
C HIS A 30 2.50 1.78 19.11
N MET A 31 1.64 2.57 18.47
CA MET A 31 1.11 2.27 17.14
C MET A 31 2.18 2.26 16.05
N LEU A 32 3.12 3.22 16.09
CA LEU A 32 4.20 3.36 15.12
C LEU A 32 5.45 2.56 15.48
N CYS A 33 5.38 1.70 16.51
CA CYS A 33 6.50 0.90 17.02
C CYS A 33 7.74 1.73 17.43
N ILE A 34 7.55 3.01 17.82
CA ILE A 34 8.64 3.93 18.21
C ILE A 34 9.12 3.65 19.64
N GLY A 35 8.23 3.20 20.53
CA GLY A 35 8.57 2.82 21.91
C GLY A 35 7.54 3.26 22.95
N TYR A 36 7.88 3.08 24.23
CA TYR A 36 6.94 3.19 25.37
C TYR A 36 6.69 4.62 25.90
N GLY A 37 7.16 5.65 25.19
CA GLY A 37 7.19 7.03 25.69
C GLY A 37 8.36 7.26 26.65
N ALA A 38 8.11 7.81 27.84
CA ALA A 38 9.19 8.19 28.76
C ALA A 38 9.94 7.00 29.39
N ARG A 39 9.27 5.88 29.69
CA ARG A 39 9.86 4.68 30.34
C ARG A 39 9.08 3.41 30.02
N ALA A 40 9.73 2.25 30.15
CA ALA A 40 9.11 0.94 29.98
C ALA A 40 8.04 0.66 31.07
N PRO A 41 6.96 -0.08 30.74
CA PRO A 41 5.93 -0.47 31.70
C PRO A 41 6.52 -1.34 32.82
N VAL A 42 6.30 -0.92 34.06
CA VAL A 42 6.79 -1.59 35.28
C VAL A 42 5.67 -2.24 36.09
N SER A 43 4.42 -1.81 35.90
CA SER A 43 3.24 -2.47 36.48
C SER A 43 2.74 -3.57 35.54
N MET A 44 2.28 -4.69 36.11
CA MET A 44 1.70 -5.79 35.32
C MET A 44 0.46 -5.35 34.54
N SER A 45 -0.36 -4.46 35.10
CA SER A 45 -1.52 -3.85 34.40
C SER A 45 -1.08 -3.09 33.14
N ASP A 46 -0.07 -2.24 33.29
CA ASP A 46 0.40 -1.37 32.22
C ASP A 46 1.11 -2.16 31.12
N LEU A 47 1.78 -3.25 31.50
CA LEU A 47 2.42 -4.17 30.57
C LEU A 47 1.39 -4.82 29.65
N TRP A 48 0.29 -5.37 30.21
CA TRP A 48 -0.78 -5.99 29.41
C TRP A 48 -1.48 -4.99 28.50
N ILE A 49 -1.81 -3.79 29.00
CA ILE A 49 -2.43 -2.72 28.19
C ILE A 49 -1.48 -2.29 27.06
N THR A 50 -0.20 -2.17 27.36
CA THR A 50 0.83 -1.81 26.38
C THR A 50 0.95 -2.88 25.30
N MET A 51 1.07 -4.16 25.68
CA MET A 51 1.14 -5.28 24.73
C MET A 51 -0.10 -5.33 23.84
N LEU A 52 -1.30 -5.19 24.41
CA LEU A 52 -2.54 -5.15 23.63
C LEU A 52 -2.58 -3.96 22.66
N SER A 53 -2.18 -2.77 23.12
CA SER A 53 -2.12 -1.58 22.27
C SER A 53 -1.10 -1.71 21.12
N MET A 54 0.03 -2.40 21.35
CA MET A 54 1.03 -2.67 20.31
C MET A 54 0.49 -3.65 19.26
N ILE A 55 -0.22 -4.72 19.67
CA ILE A 55 -0.81 -5.68 18.74
C ILE A 55 -1.86 -5.01 17.85
N VAL A 56 -2.75 -4.22 18.45
CA VAL A 56 -3.77 -3.48 17.69
C VAL A 56 -3.11 -2.47 16.75
N GLY A 57 -2.14 -1.70 17.25
CA GLY A 57 -1.42 -0.71 16.45
C GLY A 57 -0.68 -1.31 15.26
N ALA A 58 0.06 -2.40 15.47
CA ALA A 58 0.78 -3.10 14.41
C ALA A 58 -0.18 -3.69 13.36
N THR A 59 -1.31 -4.26 13.80
CA THR A 59 -2.33 -4.81 12.87
C THR A 59 -2.95 -3.70 12.03
N CYS A 60 -3.33 -2.58 12.65
CA CYS A 60 -3.87 -1.42 11.93
C CYS A 60 -2.85 -0.84 10.94
N TYR A 61 -1.58 -0.74 11.33
CA TYR A 61 -0.52 -0.27 10.43
C TYR A 61 -0.30 -1.22 9.25
N ALA A 62 -0.25 -2.53 9.50
CA ALA A 62 -0.13 -3.54 8.45
C ALA A 62 -1.31 -3.49 7.46
N MET A 63 -2.54 -3.37 7.96
CA MET A 63 -3.72 -3.21 7.11
C MET A 63 -3.67 -1.92 6.29
N PHE A 64 -3.27 -0.79 6.92
CA PHE A 64 -3.12 0.48 6.23
C PHE A 64 -2.11 0.40 5.08
N VAL A 65 -0.92 -0.16 5.34
CA VAL A 65 0.10 -0.37 4.31
C VAL A 65 -0.39 -1.33 3.23
N GLY A 66 -1.12 -2.38 3.58
CA GLY A 66 -1.75 -3.31 2.64
C GLY A 66 -2.74 -2.60 1.70
N HIS A 67 -3.63 -1.78 2.25
CA HIS A 67 -4.57 -0.99 1.47
C HIS A 67 -3.88 0.06 0.60
N ALA A 68 -2.89 0.78 1.13
CA ALA A 68 -2.11 1.73 0.35
C ALA A 68 -1.39 1.05 -0.81
N THR A 69 -0.80 -0.12 -0.58
CA THR A 69 -0.15 -0.93 -1.64
C THR A 69 -1.16 -1.38 -2.68
N ALA A 70 -2.33 -1.89 -2.26
CA ALA A 70 -3.39 -2.31 -3.18
C ALA A 70 -3.90 -1.14 -4.03
N LEU A 71 -4.02 0.06 -3.46
CA LEU A 71 -4.39 1.27 -4.18
C LEU A 71 -3.33 1.67 -5.21
N ILE A 72 -2.04 1.64 -4.84
CA ILE A 72 -0.95 1.92 -5.79
C ILE A 72 -0.97 0.89 -6.94
N GLN A 73 -1.19 -0.39 -6.62
CA GLN A 73 -1.28 -1.45 -7.62
C GLN A 73 -2.51 -1.31 -8.53
N SER A 74 -3.64 -0.79 -8.02
CA SER A 74 -4.85 -0.61 -8.81
C SER A 74 -4.73 0.59 -9.77
N LEU A 75 -4.10 1.68 -9.33
CA LEU A 75 -3.85 2.87 -10.16
C LEU A 75 -3.02 2.56 -11.41
N ASP A 76 -1.99 1.72 -11.28
CA ASP A 76 -1.10 1.34 -12.39
C ASP A 76 -1.42 -0.05 -13.00
N SER A 77 -2.59 -0.62 -12.71
CA SER A 77 -2.95 -2.00 -13.10
C SER A 77 -2.84 -2.27 -14.61
N SER A 78 -3.42 -1.42 -15.47
CA SER A 78 -3.36 -1.58 -16.94
C SER A 78 -1.94 -1.46 -17.50
N ARG A 79 -1.15 -0.51 -16.97
CA ARG A 79 0.25 -0.31 -17.38
C ARG A 79 1.13 -1.47 -16.94
N ARG A 80 0.90 -2.00 -15.74
CA ARG A 80 1.57 -3.20 -15.23
C ARG A 80 1.26 -4.42 -16.09
N GLN A 81 -0.02 -4.63 -16.45
CA GLN A 81 -0.40 -5.73 -17.36
C GLN A 81 0.27 -5.61 -18.73
N TYR A 82 0.34 -4.39 -19.30
CA TYR A 82 1.10 -4.14 -20.54
C TYR A 82 2.57 -4.52 -20.39
N GLN A 83 3.23 -4.08 -19.31
CA GLN A 83 4.63 -4.39 -19.06
C GLN A 83 4.88 -5.89 -18.85
N GLU A 84 4.00 -6.59 -18.12
CA GLU A 84 4.10 -8.03 -17.89
C GLU A 84 3.98 -8.80 -19.21
N LYS A 85 3.00 -8.46 -20.06
CA LYS A 85 2.85 -9.04 -21.40
C LYS A 85 4.05 -8.73 -22.29
N TYR A 86 4.52 -7.48 -22.31
CA TYR A 86 5.67 -7.09 -23.11
C TYR A 86 6.95 -7.82 -22.68
N LYS A 87 7.17 -8.03 -21.37
CA LYS A 87 8.27 -8.84 -20.86
C LYS A 87 8.22 -10.30 -21.36
N GLN A 88 7.03 -10.90 -21.46
CA GLN A 88 6.90 -12.25 -22.03
C GLN A 88 7.31 -12.27 -23.51
N VAL A 89 6.93 -11.24 -24.28
CA VAL A 89 7.37 -11.08 -25.67
C VAL A 89 8.88 -10.92 -25.74
N GLU A 90 9.47 -10.10 -24.87
CA GLU A 90 10.92 -9.91 -24.81
C GLU A 90 11.68 -11.21 -24.51
N GLN A 91 11.17 -12.01 -23.56
CA GLN A 91 11.72 -13.34 -23.26
C GLN A 91 11.63 -14.27 -24.46
N TYR A 92 10.51 -14.26 -25.19
CA TYR A 92 10.35 -15.04 -26.42
C TYR A 92 11.35 -14.62 -27.52
N MET A 93 11.52 -13.30 -27.73
CA MET A 93 12.51 -12.77 -28.67
C MET A 93 13.96 -13.13 -28.29
N SER A 94 14.24 -13.18 -26.99
CA SER A 94 15.55 -13.58 -26.46
C SER A 94 15.80 -15.07 -26.67
N PHE A 95 14.83 -15.92 -26.36
CA PHE A 95 14.90 -17.37 -26.54
C PHE A 95 15.15 -17.75 -28.01
N HIS A 96 14.44 -17.12 -28.95
CA HIS A 96 14.62 -17.33 -30.38
C HIS A 96 15.80 -16.56 -31.01
N LYS A 97 16.58 -15.82 -30.21
CA LYS A 97 17.75 -15.04 -30.65
C LYS A 97 17.45 -14.14 -31.84
N LEU A 98 16.31 -13.44 -31.83
CA LEU A 98 15.96 -12.52 -32.91
C LEU A 98 17.00 -11.40 -33.03
N PRO A 99 17.37 -10.99 -34.25
CA PRO A 99 18.29 -9.88 -34.47
C PRO A 99 17.71 -8.55 -33.96
N ALA A 100 18.59 -7.60 -33.60
CA ALA A 100 18.21 -6.34 -32.97
C ALA A 100 17.18 -5.54 -33.79
N ASP A 101 17.32 -5.51 -35.13
CA ASP A 101 16.41 -4.81 -36.03
C ASP A 101 14.97 -5.35 -35.96
N MET A 102 14.82 -6.67 -35.81
CA MET A 102 13.50 -7.29 -35.64
C MET A 102 12.90 -6.98 -34.28
N ARG A 103 13.71 -6.97 -33.22
CA ARG A 103 13.25 -6.59 -31.88
C ARG A 103 12.76 -5.15 -31.84
N GLN A 104 13.46 -4.23 -32.51
CA GLN A 104 13.04 -2.83 -32.60
C GLN A 104 11.70 -2.70 -33.33
N LYS A 105 11.53 -3.37 -34.47
CA LYS A 105 10.24 -3.38 -35.19
C LYS A 105 9.08 -3.93 -34.36
N ILE A 106 9.33 -4.97 -33.57
CA ILE A 106 8.34 -5.55 -32.66
C ILE A 106 7.99 -4.55 -31.55
N HIS A 107 9.00 -3.87 -30.98
CA HIS A 107 8.80 -2.82 -29.98
C HIS A 107 7.94 -1.68 -30.52
N ASP A 108 8.32 -1.09 -31.67
CA ASP A 108 7.62 0.02 -32.30
C ASP A 108 6.17 -0.37 -32.65
N TYR A 109 5.95 -1.60 -33.13
CA TYR A 109 4.61 -2.13 -33.39
C TYR A 109 3.77 -2.23 -32.10
N TYR A 110 4.33 -2.78 -31.02
CA TYR A 110 3.61 -2.91 -29.75
C TYR A 110 3.29 -1.55 -29.12
N GLU A 111 4.23 -0.61 -29.17
CA GLU A 111 4.03 0.75 -28.66
C GLU A 111 2.94 1.48 -29.46
N HIS A 112 2.94 1.35 -30.79
CA HIS A 112 1.93 1.99 -31.64
C HIS A 112 0.54 1.34 -31.51
N ARG A 113 0.47 0.00 -31.40
CA ARG A 113 -0.78 -0.77 -31.33
C ARG A 113 -1.49 -0.68 -29.99
N TYR A 114 -0.73 -0.61 -28.89
CA TYR A 114 -1.28 -0.64 -27.53
C TYR A 114 -1.10 0.70 -26.78
N GLN A 115 -0.24 1.63 -27.23
CA GLN A 115 -0.03 2.94 -26.60
C GLN A 115 0.22 2.86 -25.07
N GLY A 116 0.88 1.79 -24.63
CA GLY A 116 1.16 1.53 -23.21
C GLY A 116 -0.03 1.07 -22.37
N LYS A 117 -1.18 0.75 -22.98
CA LYS A 117 -2.38 0.22 -22.31
C LYS A 117 -2.86 -1.05 -23.01
N ILE A 118 -3.03 -2.13 -22.25
CA ILE A 118 -3.71 -3.33 -22.76
C ILE A 118 -5.20 -3.20 -22.47
N PHE A 119 -6.00 -3.30 -23.53
CA PHE A 119 -7.45 -3.45 -23.44
C PHE A 119 -7.83 -4.78 -24.07
N ASP A 120 -8.60 -5.58 -23.34
CA ASP A 120 -9.22 -6.78 -23.89
C ASP A 120 -10.48 -6.35 -24.65
N GLU A 121 -10.29 -5.90 -25.89
CA GLU A 121 -11.37 -5.36 -26.72
C GLU A 121 -12.50 -6.39 -26.90
N GLU A 122 -12.19 -7.68 -27.06
CA GLU A 122 -13.21 -8.72 -27.27
C GLU A 122 -14.06 -8.92 -26.02
N ASN A 123 -13.45 -8.97 -24.84
CA ASN A 123 -14.20 -9.13 -23.59
C ASN A 123 -15.05 -7.89 -23.28
N ILE A 124 -14.50 -6.68 -23.46
CA ILE A 124 -15.24 -5.41 -23.26
C ILE A 124 -16.43 -5.32 -24.23
N LEU A 125 -16.22 -5.71 -25.49
CA LEU A 125 -17.29 -5.71 -26.48
C LEU A 125 -18.35 -6.77 -26.17
N SER A 126 -17.99 -7.90 -25.56
CA SER A 126 -18.94 -8.94 -25.16
C SER A 126 -19.87 -8.52 -24.01
N GLU A 127 -19.38 -7.65 -23.12
CA GLU A 127 -20.17 -7.04 -22.02
C GLU A 127 -21.09 -5.92 -22.51
N LEU A 128 -20.85 -5.36 -23.69
CA LEU A 128 -21.67 -4.29 -24.27
C LEU A 128 -22.97 -4.82 -24.91
N ASN A 129 -24.07 -4.10 -24.70
CA ASN A 129 -25.34 -4.33 -25.39
C ASN A 129 -25.18 -4.05 -26.90
N ASP A 130 -25.91 -4.78 -27.74
CA ASP A 130 -25.80 -4.77 -29.20
C ASP A 130 -25.90 -3.36 -29.85
N PRO A 131 -26.72 -2.41 -29.37
CA PRO A 131 -26.76 -1.05 -29.92
C PRO A 131 -25.43 -0.29 -29.81
N LEU A 132 -24.61 -0.56 -28.78
CA LEU A 132 -23.33 0.12 -28.58
C LEU A 132 -22.19 -0.50 -29.42
N LYS A 133 -22.31 -1.78 -29.80
CA LYS A 133 -21.38 -2.43 -30.75
C LYS A 133 -21.51 -1.86 -32.16
N GLU A 134 -22.72 -1.45 -32.52
CA GLU A 134 -23.07 -1.02 -33.88
C GLU A 134 -22.60 0.41 -34.18
N VAL A 135 -22.51 1.28 -33.17
CA VAL A 135 -22.04 2.68 -33.30
C VAL A 135 -20.56 2.79 -33.71
N ARG A 136 -19.72 1.77 -33.45
CA ARG A 136 -18.30 1.75 -33.88
C ARG A 136 -18.12 1.41 -35.37
N ARG A 137 -19.13 0.83 -36.04
CA ARG A 137 -19.05 0.48 -37.46
C ARG A 137 -19.34 1.65 -38.42
N ILE A 138 -19.68 2.82 -37.88
CA ILE A 138 -19.94 4.07 -38.61
C ILE A 138 -18.73 4.99 -38.44
#